data_AF-A0A2L2YMB9-F1
#
_entry.id   AF-A0A2L2YMB9-F1
#
_cell.length_a   1.000
_cell.length_b   1.000
_cell.length_c   1.000
_cell.angle_alpha   90.00
_cell.angle_beta   90.00
_cell.angle_gamma   90.00
#
_symmetry.space_group_name_H-M   'P 1'
#
loop_
_entity.id
_entity.type
_entity.pdbx_description
1 polymer ?
#
loop_
_entity_poly.entity_id
_entity_poly.type
_entity_poly.pdbx_seq_one_letter_code
_entity_poly.pdbx_strand_id
1 'polypeptide(L)'
;WLQCSFCGNENLIQNYEDVIFCEDCCRVVEHPFLKVKMNVTVSSESLQNILLNIELSSVTIKRILSLKENSYQPQCNVSDVLGKEIGPLLCYVKDTSPTIFYLIEVEDYH
;
A
#
# COMPACT_ATOMS: atom_id res chain seq x y z
N TRP A 1 2.11 6.17 5.80
CA TRP A 1 2.09 7.09 6.95
C TRP A 1 1.81 6.32 8.22
N LEU A 2 2.12 6.87 9.40
CA LEU A 2 1.84 6.23 10.68
C LEU A 2 0.55 6.76 11.29
N GLN A 3 -0.14 5.89 12.05
CA GLN A 3 -1.29 6.24 12.87
C GLN A 3 -1.08 5.77 14.32
N CYS A 4 -1.54 6.58 15.27
CA CYS A 4 -1.52 6.23 16.68
C CYS A 4 -2.39 5.01 16.93
N SER A 5 -1.85 3.98 17.59
CA SER A 5 -2.63 2.78 17.91
C SER A 5 -3.67 2.97 19.01
N PHE A 6 -3.65 4.11 19.71
CA PHE A 6 -4.62 4.45 20.74
C PHE A 6 -5.80 5.28 20.20
N CYS A 7 -5.53 6.35 19.45
CA CYS A 7 -6.58 7.27 18.97
C CYS A 7 -6.84 7.17 17.46
N GLY A 8 -5.97 6.51 16.69
CA GLY A 8 -6.09 6.43 15.22
C GLY A 8 -5.63 7.66 14.46
N ASN A 9 -5.28 8.76 15.15
CA ASN A 9 -4.82 9.99 14.50
C ASN A 9 -3.38 9.90 13.98
N GLU A 10 -3.03 10.85 13.12
CA GLU A 10 -1.75 10.89 12.39
C GLU A 10 -0.77 11.93 12.95
N ASN A 11 -1.15 12.66 14.01
CA ASN A 11 -0.30 13.63 14.71
C ASN A 11 0.72 12.90 15.60
N LEU A 12 1.69 12.28 14.93
CA LEU A 12 2.80 11.55 15.52
C LEU A 12 4.11 12.28 15.23
N ILE A 13 4.96 12.39 16.24
CA ILE A 13 6.33 12.92 16.13
C ILE A 13 7.29 11.78 16.39
N GLN A 14 8.36 11.68 15.61
CA GLN A 14 9.45 10.74 15.82
C GLN A 14 10.75 11.49 16.13
N ASN A 15 11.46 11.07 17.18
CA ASN A 15 12.79 11.61 17.50
C ASN A 15 13.90 10.84 16.75
N TYR A 16 15.17 11.24 16.96
CA TYR A 16 16.34 10.60 16.33
C TYR A 16 16.61 9.16 16.80
N GLU A 17 15.97 8.73 17.88
CA GLU A 17 16.09 7.37 18.44
C GLU A 17 14.90 6.49 18.04
N ASP A 18 14.15 6.89 17.00
CA ASP A 18 12.95 6.23 16.51
C ASP A 18 11.78 6.13 17.51
N VAL A 19 11.83 6.87 18.64
CA VAL A 19 10.73 6.93 19.62
C VAL A 19 9.60 7.78 19.05
N ILE A 20 8.39 7.22 19.07
CA ILE A 20 7.20 7.83 18.48
C ILE A 20 6.27 8.34 19.58
N PHE A 21 5.90 9.62 19.50
CA PHE A 21 5.01 10.30 20.42
C PHE A 21 3.75 10.78 19.70
N CYS A 22 2.58 10.55 20.28
CA CYS A 22 1.33 11.08 19.77
C CYS A 22 0.96 12.37 20.51
N GLU A 23 0.82 13.46 19.75
CA GLU A 23 0.45 14.77 20.30
C GLU A 23 -0.96 14.77 20.86
N ASP A 24 -1.91 14.10 20.20
CA ASP A 24 -3.31 14.08 20.64
C ASP A 24 -3.51 13.27 21.94
N CYS A 25 -2.71 12.21 22.12
CA CYS A 25 -2.77 11.37 23.32
C CYS A 25 -1.80 11.82 24.42
N CYS A 26 -0.93 12.79 24.14
CA CYS A 26 0.18 13.21 24.99
C CYS A 26 1.03 12.05 25.55
N ARG A 27 1.35 11.04 24.72
CA ARG A 27 2.10 9.85 25.17
C ARG A 27 2.95 9.22 24.09
N VAL A 28 3.94 8.43 24.54
CA VAL A 28 4.72 7.53 23.67
C VAL A 28 3.83 6.39 23.15
N VAL A 29 4.03 6.04 21.87
CA VAL A 29 3.35 4.98 21.13
C VAL A 29 4.40 3.98 20.64
N GLU A 30 4.51 2.86 21.33
CA GLU A 30 5.51 1.81 21.01
C GLU A 30 5.18 1.04 19.72
N HIS A 31 3.88 0.91 19.40
CA HIS A 31 3.39 0.14 18.27
C HIS A 31 2.38 0.94 17.45
N PRO A 32 2.81 1.96 16.69
CA PRO A 32 1.92 2.70 15.79
C PRO A 32 1.56 1.85 14.57
N PHE A 33 0.38 2.10 14.00
CA PHE A 33 -0.03 1.41 12.79
C PHE A 33 0.60 2.04 11.55
N LEU A 34 1.40 1.28 10.81
CA LEU A 34 1.86 1.69 9.49
C LEU A 34 0.74 1.49 8.46
N LYS A 35 0.19 2.62 7.99
CA LYS A 35 -0.73 2.70 6.86
C LYS A 35 0.04 2.91 5.57
N VAL A 36 -0.33 2.16 4.54
CA VAL A 36 0.28 2.24 3.21
C VAL A 36 -0.82 2.28 2.16
N LYS A 37 -0.58 3.02 1.10
CA LYS A 37 -1.45 3.07 -0.07
C LYS A 37 -0.59 3.12 -1.32
N MET A 38 -0.93 2.31 -2.31
CA MET A 38 -0.25 2.25 -3.59
C MET A 38 -1.30 2.02 -4.66
N ASN A 39 -1.33 2.93 -5.64
CA ASN A 39 -2.11 2.76 -6.85
C ASN A 39 -1.16 2.29 -7.94
N VAL A 40 -1.55 1.22 -8.64
CA VAL A 40 -0.79 0.70 -9.78
C VAL A 40 -1.69 0.74 -11.00
N THR A 41 -1.15 1.24 -12.10
CA THR A 41 -1.83 1.16 -13.40
C THR A 41 -1.17 0.05 -14.20
N VAL A 42 -1.95 -0.93 -14.62
CA VAL A 42 -1.49 -2.07 -15.42
C VAL A 42 -2.13 -2.00 -16.80
N SER A 43 -1.31 -2.19 -17.83
CA SER A 43 -1.76 -2.44 -19.19
C SER A 43 -1.60 -3.92 -19.50
N SER A 44 -2.62 -4.55 -20.08
CA SER A 44 -2.55 -5.93 -20.56
C SER A 44 -2.75 -5.96 -22.07
N GLU A 45 -1.88 -6.67 -22.79
CA GLU A 45 -2.01 -6.88 -24.23
C GLU A 45 -3.31 -7.64 -24.58
N SER A 46 -3.72 -8.56 -23.71
CA SER A 46 -4.98 -9.31 -23.84
C SER A 46 -6.22 -8.41 -23.70
N LEU A 47 -6.09 -7.27 -23.02
CA LEU A 47 -7.18 -6.31 -22.77
C LEU A 47 -7.04 -5.05 -23.64
N GLN A 48 -6.53 -5.17 -24.86
CA GLN A 48 -6.44 -4.15 -25.93
C GLN A 48 -6.79 -2.71 -25.51
N ASN A 49 -5.78 -1.93 -25.11
CA ASN A 49 -5.87 -0.51 -24.74
C ASN A 49 -6.67 -0.17 -23.47
N ILE A 50 -6.99 -1.14 -22.62
CA ILE A 50 -7.57 -0.88 -21.29
C ILE A 50 -6.45 -0.70 -20.27
N LEU A 51 -6.51 0.41 -19.54
CA LEU A 51 -5.69 0.65 -18.34
C LEU A 51 -6.49 0.24 -17.11
N LEU A 52 -5.98 -0.74 -16.37
CA LEU A 52 -6.55 -1.19 -15.10
C LEU A 52 -5.91 -0.41 -13.96
N ASN A 53 -6.72 0.29 -13.18
CA ASN A 53 -6.29 0.90 -11.93
C ASN A 53 -6.54 -0.07 -10.78
N ILE A 54 -5.47 -0.50 -10.13
CA ILE A 54 -5.49 -1.51 -9.08
C ILE A 54 -5.04 -0.85 -7.77
N GLU A 55 -5.87 -0.98 -6.73
CA GLU A 55 -5.49 -0.64 -5.37
C GLU A 55 -4.99 -1.92 -4.67
N LEU A 56 -3.73 -1.91 -4.25
CA LEU A 56 -3.10 -3.07 -3.63
C LEU A 56 -3.45 -3.16 -2.14
N SER A 57 -3.54 -4.39 -1.64
CA SER A 57 -3.68 -4.63 -0.21
C SER A 57 -2.47 -4.11 0.57
N SER A 58 -2.67 -3.69 1.82
CA SER A 58 -1.56 -3.23 2.66
C SER A 58 -0.45 -4.27 2.83
N VAL A 59 -0.80 -5.56 2.89
CA VAL A 59 0.17 -6.66 3.03
C VAL A 59 1.04 -6.77 1.78
N THR A 60 0.41 -6.71 0.61
CA THR A 60 1.12 -6.74 -0.69
C THR A 60 2.07 -5.56 -0.81
N ILE A 61 1.61 -4.35 -0.46
CA ILE A 61 2.42 -3.13 -0.54
C ILE A 61 3.64 -3.22 0.38
N LYS A 62 3.45 -3.63 1.64
CA LYS A 62 4.56 -3.79 2.60
C LYS A 62 5.59 -4.80 2.11
N ARG A 63 5.15 -5.89 1.47
CA ARG A 63 6.03 -6.90 0.87
C ARG A 63 6.83 -6.33 -0.31
N ILE A 64 6.16 -5.64 -1.24
CA ILE A 64 6.83 -5.02 -2.41
C ILE A 64 7.87 -4.01 -1.94
N LEU A 65 7.50 -3.11 -1.02
CA LEU A 65 8.35 -2.02 -0.60
C LEU A 65 9.35 -2.40 0.50
N SER A 66 9.34 -3.66 0.95
CA SER A 66 10.19 -4.16 2.05
C SER A 66 10.13 -3.27 3.30
N LEU A 67 8.93 -2.77 3.62
CA LEU A 67 8.75 -1.78 4.69
C LEU A 67 8.89 -2.42 6.06
N LYS A 68 9.50 -1.69 6.99
CA LYS A 68 9.55 -2.09 8.40
C LYS A 68 8.29 -1.60 9.13
N GLU A 69 7.78 -2.41 10.03
CA GLU A 69 6.69 -2.00 10.93
C GLU A 69 7.22 -1.01 11.99
N ASN A 70 6.32 -0.21 12.54
CA ASN A 70 6.55 0.65 13.71
C ASN A 70 7.61 1.77 13.55
N SER A 71 8.03 2.12 12.34
CA SER A 71 8.87 3.30 12.10
C SER A 71 8.38 4.12 10.92
N TYR A 72 8.68 5.42 10.91
CA TYR A 72 8.46 6.19 9.69
C TYR A 72 9.34 5.61 8.60
N GLN A 73 8.69 5.27 7.49
CA GLN A 73 9.39 4.85 6.30
C GLN A 73 9.71 6.10 5.46
N PRO A 74 10.92 6.22 4.91
CA PRO A 74 11.21 7.28 3.96
C PRO A 74 10.23 7.20 2.78
N GLN A 75 9.97 8.33 2.13
CA GLN A 75 9.17 8.33 0.92
C GLN A 75 9.84 7.43 -0.12
N CYS A 76 9.11 6.40 -0.57
CA CYS A 76 9.61 5.47 -1.57
C CYS A 76 9.72 6.18 -2.93
N ASN A 77 10.87 6.07 -3.59
CA ASN A 77 11.05 6.52 -4.96
C ASN A 77 10.54 5.44 -5.92
N VAL A 78 10.17 5.84 -7.14
CA VAL A 78 9.80 4.92 -8.23
C VAL A 78 10.92 3.89 -8.46
N SER A 79 12.19 4.27 -8.33
CA SER A 79 13.32 3.35 -8.44
C SER A 79 13.26 2.17 -7.46
N ASP A 80 12.61 2.34 -6.31
CA ASP A 80 12.53 1.32 -5.26
C ASP A 80 11.51 0.22 -5.57
N VAL A 81 10.72 0.40 -6.64
CA VAL A 81 9.71 -0.55 -7.12
C VAL A 81 10.00 -1.08 -8.52
N LEU A 82 11.01 -0.54 -9.22
CA LEU A 82 11.39 -1.03 -10.55
C LEU A 82 11.91 -2.47 -10.46
N GLY A 83 11.42 -3.33 -11.37
CA GLY A 83 11.82 -4.74 -11.45
C GLY A 83 11.28 -5.63 -10.33
N LYS A 84 10.39 -5.13 -9.47
CA LYS A 84 9.72 -5.96 -8.46
C LYS A 84 8.50 -6.66 -9.05
N GLU A 85 8.49 -7.97 -8.93
CA GLU A 85 7.35 -8.79 -9.33
C GLU A 85 6.31 -8.82 -8.21
N ILE A 86 5.05 -8.59 -8.58
CA ILE A 86 3.92 -8.64 -7.64
C ILE A 86 3.32 -10.05 -7.60
N GLY A 87 3.70 -10.92 -8.55
CA GLY A 87 3.11 -12.24 -8.78
C GLY A 87 1.71 -12.11 -9.41
N PRO A 88 1.00 -13.23 -9.63
CA PRO A 88 -0.36 -13.18 -10.14
C PRO A 88 -1.23 -12.37 -9.19
N LEU A 89 -1.90 -11.35 -9.74
CA LEU A 89 -2.77 -10.48 -8.97
C LEU A 89 -4.20 -10.99 -9.09
N LEU A 90 -4.78 -11.44 -7.97
CA LEU A 90 -6.20 -11.73 -7.89
C LEU A 90 -6.96 -10.40 -7.79
N CYS A 91 -7.50 -9.95 -8.91
CA CYS A 91 -8.14 -8.64 -9.02
C CYS A 91 -9.66 -8.78 -9.03
N TYR A 92 -10.33 -7.91 -8.28
CA TYR A 92 -11.76 -7.65 -8.46
C TYR A 92 -11.92 -6.56 -9.50
N VAL A 93 -12.37 -6.93 -10.70
CA VAL A 93 -12.67 -5.94 -11.74
C VAL A 93 -14.08 -5.43 -11.54
N LYS A 94 -14.20 -4.12 -11.27
CA LYS A 94 -15.47 -3.41 -11.27
C LYS A 94 -15.62 -2.71 -12.62
N ASP A 95 -16.44 -3.28 -13.49
CA ASP A 95 -16.90 -2.57 -14.67
C ASP A 95 -17.79 -1.39 -14.22
N THR A 96 -17.67 -0.25 -14.91
CA THR A 96 -18.56 0.91 -14.70
C THR A 96 -20.02 0.62 -15.12
N SER A 97 -20.30 -0.53 -15.74
CA SER A 97 -21.66 -1.02 -15.96
C SER A 97 -22.28 -1.58 -14.66
N PRO A 98 -23.61 -1.44 -14.47
CA PRO A 98 -24.24 -1.87 -13.24
C PRO A 98 -24.26 -3.40 -13.20
N THR A 99 -23.60 -3.97 -12.19
CA THR A 99 -23.88 -5.31 -11.66
C THR A 99 -23.14 -6.50 -12.28
N ILE A 100 -21.89 -6.33 -12.72
CA ILE A 100 -21.07 -7.51 -13.02
C ILE A 100 -19.70 -7.43 -12.34
N PHE A 101 -19.39 -8.46 -11.56
CA PHE A 101 -18.10 -8.67 -10.89
C PHE A 101 -17.50 -9.95 -11.44
N TYR A 102 -16.25 -9.88 -11.88
CA TYR A 102 -15.46 -11.06 -12.25
C TYR A 102 -14.20 -11.11 -11.39
N LEU A 103 -13.90 -12.29 -10.87
CA LEU A 103 -12.56 -12.60 -10.35
C LEU A 103 -11.68 -12.89 -11.56
N ILE A 104 -10.66 -12.06 -11.75
CA ILE A 104 -9.65 -12.28 -12.79
C ILE A 104 -8.32 -12.47 -12.10
N GLU A 105 -7.68 -13.59 -12.39
CA GLU A 105 -6.27 -13.78 -12.09
C GLU A 105 -5.48 -13.11 -13.22
N VAL A 106 -4.78 -12.03 -12.88
CA VAL A 106 -3.88 -11.36 -13.82
C VAL A 106 -2.53 -12.06 -13.68
N GLU A 107 -2.29 -13.03 -14.55
CA GLU A 107 -1.00 -13.70 -14.68
C GLU A 107 -0.06 -12.85 -15.55
N ASP A 108 1.19 -12.76 -15.14
CA ASP A 108 2.27 -12.21 -15.97
C ASP A 108 2.54 -13.23 -17.09
N TYR A 109 2.06 -12.94 -18.30
CA TYR A 109 2.42 -13.74 -19.48
C TYR A 109 3.74 -13.20 -20.02
N HIS A 110 4.83 -13.86 -19.66
CA HIS A 110 6.12 -13.77 -20.36
C HIS A 110 6.10 -14.59 -21.65
#